data_AF-A0A1W9VGP2-F1
#
_entry.id   AF-A0A1W9VGP2-F1
#
_cell.length_a   1.000
_cell.length_b   1.000
_cell.length_c   1.000
_cell.angle_alpha   90.00
_cell.angle_beta   90.00
_cell.angle_gamma   90.00
#
_symmetry.space_group_name_H-M   'P 1'
#
loop_
_entity.id
_entity.type
_entity.pdbx_description
1 polymer ?
#
loop_
_entity_poly.entity_id
_entity_poly.type
_entity_poly.pdbx_seq_one_letter_code
_entity_poly.pdbx_strand_id
1 'polypeptide(L)'
;PVTYWTFLIGGLALSGFPLTAGFFSKDEILAKAYEFNFLLYAIGLFTALLTAFYTFRAIILTFHGQPKDRKLYDSAHRESSVMTTPLVVLAALSLLGGLMGLPAALGLPNWIEGWLEPILEAGQSLTGEMRHAALGTEVMLILASSVIAILGITAAWWVYVKNPQIAERVAAKYHSAYTVLFNKYYIDEIYNKLIVEPGKALGRFFYRVIDKAFIDDVMVDGLAKVTKGFGATVSGWQSGYIGNYVMGIFVGSVVIVVYFFLR
;
A
#
# COMPACT_ATOMS: atom_id res chain seq x y z
N PRO A 1 -6.32 29.60 -0.64
CA PRO A 1 -5.17 28.88 -1.26
C PRO A 1 -5.65 28.02 -2.42
N VAL A 2 -4.85 27.79 -3.45
CA VAL A 2 -5.29 26.97 -4.60
C VAL A 2 -5.48 25.53 -4.14
N THR A 3 -4.58 25.05 -3.28
CA THR A 3 -4.64 23.73 -2.64
C THR A 3 -5.97 23.44 -1.94
N TYR A 4 -6.58 24.44 -1.29
CA TYR A 4 -7.88 24.28 -0.63
C TYR A 4 -8.99 23.96 -1.65
N TRP A 5 -9.08 24.75 -2.71
CA TRP A 5 -10.12 24.60 -3.72
C TRP A 5 -9.92 23.32 -4.52
N THR A 6 -8.69 22.98 -4.90
CA THR A 6 -8.42 21.73 -5.62
C THR A 6 -8.72 20.50 -4.77
N PHE A 7 -8.41 20.55 -3.47
CA PHE A 7 -8.73 19.46 -2.53
C PHE A 7 -10.24 19.36 -2.26
N LEU A 8 -10.94 20.49 -2.17
CA LEU A 8 -12.40 20.51 -2.03
C LEU A 8 -13.09 19.94 -3.28
N ILE A 9 -12.65 20.33 -4.47
CA ILE A 9 -13.20 19.83 -5.74
C ILE A 9 -12.99 18.32 -5.85
N GLY A 10 -11.76 17.84 -5.60
CA GLY A 10 -11.46 16.41 -5.62
C GLY A 10 -12.26 15.64 -4.56
N GLY A 11 -12.42 16.23 -3.36
CA GLY A 11 -13.23 15.65 -2.30
C GLY A 11 -14.73 15.60 -2.63
N LEU A 12 -15.28 16.63 -3.26
CA LEU A 12 -16.66 16.65 -3.76
C LEU A 12 -16.89 15.57 -4.82
N ALA A 13 -15.94 15.43 -5.75
CA ALA A 13 -15.99 14.38 -6.76
C ALA A 13 -15.94 12.98 -6.12
N LEU A 14 -15.02 12.73 -5.19
CA LEU A 14 -14.92 11.45 -4.49
C LEU A 14 -16.16 11.14 -3.64
N SER A 15 -16.77 12.17 -3.04
CA SER A 15 -17.97 12.03 -2.22
C SER A 15 -19.23 11.74 -3.04
N GLY A 16 -19.17 11.87 -4.37
CA GLY A 16 -20.33 11.72 -5.25
C GLY A 16 -21.29 12.91 -5.17
N PHE A 17 -20.78 14.13 -5.00
CA PHE A 17 -21.63 15.32 -5.02
C PHE A 17 -22.26 15.49 -6.43
N PRO A 18 -23.54 15.90 -6.54
CA PRO A 18 -24.20 16.05 -7.83
C PRO A 18 -23.38 16.85 -8.84
N LEU A 19 -23.39 16.43 -10.11
CA LEU A 19 -22.67 17.06 -11.24
C LEU A 19 -21.14 16.90 -11.25
N THR A 20 -20.58 16.03 -10.40
CA THR A 20 -19.14 15.69 -10.41
C THR A 20 -18.87 14.36 -11.09
N ALA A 21 -17.63 14.09 -11.52
CA ALA A 21 -17.29 12.82 -12.18
C ALA A 21 -17.59 11.58 -11.32
N GLY A 22 -17.33 11.65 -10.02
CA GLY A 22 -17.57 10.53 -9.12
C GLY A 22 -19.05 10.32 -8.78
N PHE A 23 -19.93 11.27 -9.09
CA PHE A 23 -21.38 11.04 -9.00
C PHE A 23 -21.83 10.02 -10.04
N PHE A 24 -21.56 10.30 -11.32
CA PHE A 24 -21.98 9.45 -12.43
C PHE A 24 -21.38 8.04 -12.34
N SER A 25 -20.08 7.94 -12.09
CA SER A 25 -19.40 6.64 -11.97
C SER A 25 -19.90 5.79 -10.78
N LYS A 26 -20.25 6.42 -9.65
CA LYS A 26 -20.77 5.67 -8.49
C LYS A 26 -22.24 5.28 -8.68
N ASP A 27 -23.02 6.15 -9.31
CA ASP A 27 -24.44 5.90 -9.52
C ASP A 27 -24.68 4.74 -10.47
N GLU A 28 -23.91 4.63 -11.57
CA GLU A 28 -23.97 3.49 -12.49
C GLU A 28 -23.72 2.15 -11.78
N ILE A 29 -22.68 2.09 -10.93
CA ILE A 29 -22.35 0.87 -10.17
C ILE A 29 -23.46 0.54 -9.16
N LEU A 30 -24.02 1.54 -8.49
CA LEU A 30 -25.12 1.35 -7.55
C LEU A 30 -26.39 0.89 -8.28
N ALA A 31 -26.67 1.42 -9.46
CA ALA A 31 -27.80 1.00 -10.28
C ALA A 31 -27.69 -0.47 -10.69
N LYS A 32 -26.50 -0.89 -11.15
CA LYS A 32 -26.23 -2.29 -11.48
C LYS A 32 -26.25 -3.20 -10.25
N ALA A 33 -25.78 -2.73 -9.10
CA ALA A 33 -25.87 -3.48 -7.84
C ALA A 33 -27.33 -3.67 -7.41
N TYR A 34 -28.20 -2.68 -7.63
CA TYR A 34 -29.63 -2.77 -7.32
C TYR A 34 -30.36 -3.80 -8.21
N GLU A 35 -30.03 -3.84 -9.50
CA GLU A 35 -30.55 -4.84 -10.45
C GLU A 35 -30.15 -6.28 -10.05
N PHE A 36 -28.93 -6.46 -9.52
CA PHE A 36 -28.43 -7.79 -9.15
C PHE A 36 -28.85 -8.24 -7.75
N ASN A 37 -28.61 -7.42 -6.71
CA ASN A 37 -28.90 -7.76 -5.33
C ASN A 37 -29.04 -6.52 -4.44
N PHE A 38 -30.22 -6.36 -3.82
CA PHE A 38 -30.52 -5.25 -2.93
C PHE A 38 -29.55 -5.12 -1.74
N LEU A 39 -29.00 -6.22 -1.21
CA LEU A 39 -28.03 -6.16 -0.11
C LEU A 39 -26.72 -5.51 -0.55
N LEU A 40 -26.23 -5.81 -1.76
CA LEU A 40 -25.04 -5.18 -2.32
C LEU A 40 -25.28 -3.69 -2.56
N TYR A 41 -26.47 -3.33 -3.06
CA TYR A 41 -26.87 -1.93 -3.18
C TYR A 41 -26.86 -1.22 -1.83
N ALA A 42 -27.47 -1.80 -0.79
CA ALA A 42 -27.53 -1.18 0.55
C ALA A 42 -26.14 -0.99 1.17
N ILE A 43 -25.24 -1.97 1.00
CA ILE A 43 -23.84 -1.86 1.44
C ILE A 43 -23.11 -0.77 0.64
N GLY A 44 -23.28 -0.74 -0.68
CA GLY A 44 -22.74 0.30 -1.56
C GLY A 44 -23.21 1.70 -1.16
N LEU A 45 -24.48 1.83 -0.84
CA LEU A 45 -25.09 3.10 -0.43
C LEU A 45 -24.56 3.56 0.95
N PHE A 46 -24.45 2.63 1.90
CA PHE A 46 -23.85 2.91 3.21
C PHE A 46 -22.36 3.28 3.12
N THR A 47 -21.60 2.59 2.27
CA THR A 47 -20.18 2.92 2.05
C THR A 47 -20.01 4.26 1.33
N ALA A 48 -20.93 4.65 0.44
CA ALA A 48 -20.95 5.98 -0.15
C ALA A 48 -21.15 7.08 0.92
N LEU A 49 -22.07 6.86 1.87
CA LEU A 49 -22.27 7.74 3.03
C LEU A 49 -20.97 7.90 3.84
N LEU A 50 -20.34 6.78 4.20
CA LEU A 50 -19.08 6.78 4.95
C LEU A 50 -17.98 7.51 4.17
N THR A 51 -17.94 7.36 2.85
CA THR A 51 -16.99 8.02 1.97
C THR A 51 -17.13 9.54 2.00
N ALA A 52 -18.34 10.04 1.84
CA ALA A 52 -18.61 11.46 2.00
C ALA A 52 -18.23 11.94 3.40
N PHE A 53 -18.56 11.17 4.44
CA PHE A 53 -18.26 11.54 5.83
C PHE A 53 -16.76 11.65 6.12
N TYR A 54 -15.95 10.63 5.78
CA TYR A 54 -14.51 10.67 6.10
C TYR A 54 -13.77 11.67 5.21
N THR A 55 -14.21 11.88 3.97
CA THR A 55 -13.58 12.85 3.05
C THR A 55 -13.78 14.27 3.57
N PHE A 56 -15.02 14.62 3.95
CA PHE A 56 -15.29 15.95 4.50
C PHE A 56 -14.72 16.14 5.90
N ARG A 57 -14.66 15.09 6.72
CA ARG A 57 -13.88 15.12 7.97
C ARG A 57 -12.44 15.55 7.71
N ALA A 58 -11.78 14.98 6.70
CA ALA A 58 -10.39 15.32 6.37
C ALA A 58 -10.25 16.77 5.89
N ILE A 59 -11.16 17.24 5.01
CA ILE A 59 -11.19 18.63 4.53
C ILE A 59 -11.36 19.61 5.69
N ILE A 60 -12.33 19.35 6.57
CA ILE A 60 -12.64 20.20 7.72
C ILE A 60 -11.46 20.26 8.68
N LEU A 61 -10.92 19.10 9.09
CA LEU A 61 -9.82 19.07 10.07
C LEU A 61 -8.51 19.65 9.56
N THR A 62 -8.30 19.70 8.24
CA THR A 62 -7.07 20.22 7.64
C THR A 62 -7.15 21.72 7.39
N PHE A 63 -8.29 22.22 6.89
CA PHE A 63 -8.40 23.61 6.41
C PHE A 63 -9.29 24.51 7.28
N HIS A 64 -10.14 23.94 8.12
CA HIS A 64 -11.09 24.69 8.94
C HIS A 64 -10.75 24.56 10.43
N GLY A 65 -11.11 25.58 11.19
CA GLY A 65 -10.86 25.64 12.64
C GLY A 65 -9.51 26.27 12.99
N GLN A 66 -9.12 26.13 14.25
CA GLN A 66 -7.88 26.72 14.75
C GLN A 66 -6.69 25.77 14.52
N PRO A 67 -5.52 26.30 14.16
CA PRO A 67 -4.32 25.49 13.99
C PRO A 67 -3.94 24.84 15.33
N LYS A 68 -3.76 23.52 15.31
CA LYS A 68 -3.31 22.76 16.49
C LYS A 68 -1.86 23.09 16.87
N ASP A 69 -1.04 23.40 15.88
CA ASP A 69 0.34 23.85 16.05
C ASP A 69 0.55 25.18 15.32
N ARG A 70 0.78 26.25 16.10
CA ARG A 70 0.97 27.59 15.56
C ARG A 70 2.31 27.77 14.84
N LYS A 71 3.37 27.09 15.30
CA LYS A 71 4.71 27.26 14.70
C LYS A 71 4.75 26.70 13.28
N LEU A 72 4.12 25.54 13.08
CA LEU A 72 4.00 24.93 11.76
C LEU A 72 3.13 25.77 10.82
N TYR A 73 2.06 26.36 11.33
CA TYR A 73 1.19 27.26 10.56
C TYR A 73 1.94 28.50 10.07
N ASP A 74 2.70 29.17 10.93
CA ASP A 74 3.45 30.37 10.57
C ASP A 74 4.58 30.07 9.57
N SER A 75 5.11 28.84 9.59
CA SER A 75 6.09 28.34 8.62
C SER A 75 5.48 27.78 7.33
N ALA A 76 4.16 27.81 7.17
CA ALA A 76 3.50 27.32 5.97
C ALA A 76 3.68 28.33 4.82
N HIS A 77 4.32 27.88 3.74
CA HIS A 77 4.55 28.70 2.56
C HIS A 77 3.61 28.32 1.43
N ARG A 78 3.43 29.24 0.49
CA ARG A 78 2.64 29.00 -0.72
C ARG A 78 3.33 27.97 -1.60
N GLU A 79 2.53 27.08 -2.18
CA GLU A 79 2.94 26.09 -3.16
C GLU A 79 3.60 26.72 -4.40
N SER A 80 4.60 26.04 -4.98
CA SER A 80 5.21 26.48 -6.24
C SER A 80 4.25 26.28 -7.42
N SER A 81 4.41 27.07 -8.47
CA SER A 81 3.59 26.95 -9.69
C SER A 81 3.70 25.56 -10.34
N VAL A 82 4.85 24.88 -10.17
CA VAL A 82 5.09 23.53 -10.68
C VAL A 82 4.15 22.49 -10.04
N MET A 83 3.78 22.67 -8.77
CA MET A 83 2.80 21.81 -8.10
C MET A 83 1.35 22.26 -8.35
N THR A 84 1.13 23.57 -8.51
CA THR A 84 -0.21 24.13 -8.66
C THR A 84 -0.84 23.76 -10.00
N THR A 85 -0.05 23.77 -11.08
CA THR A 85 -0.57 23.50 -12.43
C THR A 85 -1.19 22.11 -12.56
N PRO A 86 -0.52 20.99 -12.16
CA PRO A 86 -1.15 19.68 -12.17
C PRO A 86 -2.42 19.59 -11.32
N LEU A 87 -2.44 20.21 -10.13
CA LEU A 87 -3.60 20.19 -9.24
C LEU A 87 -4.84 20.86 -9.86
N VAL A 88 -4.64 22.01 -10.51
CA VAL A 88 -5.74 22.73 -11.17
C VAL A 88 -6.26 21.95 -12.37
N VAL A 89 -5.37 21.38 -13.19
CA VAL A 89 -5.76 20.54 -14.33
C VAL A 89 -6.55 19.32 -13.86
N LEU A 90 -6.07 18.61 -12.85
CA LEU A 90 -6.77 17.45 -12.30
C LEU A 90 -8.12 17.81 -11.66
N ALA A 91 -8.20 18.95 -10.95
CA ALA A 91 -9.46 19.42 -10.40
C ALA A 91 -10.47 19.77 -11.51
N ALA A 92 -10.03 20.41 -12.58
CA ALA A 92 -10.89 20.71 -13.74
C ALA A 92 -11.36 19.42 -14.42
N LEU A 93 -10.47 18.45 -14.63
CA LEU A 93 -10.83 17.13 -15.19
C LEU A 93 -11.77 16.35 -14.27
N SER A 94 -11.66 16.50 -12.95
CA SER A 94 -12.56 15.84 -12.00
C SER A 94 -13.99 16.42 -12.02
N LEU A 95 -14.16 17.68 -12.40
CA LEU A 95 -15.47 18.29 -12.64
C LEU A 95 -16.01 17.92 -14.02
N LEU A 96 -15.19 18.08 -15.06
CA LEU A 96 -15.62 17.91 -16.45
C LEU A 96 -15.72 16.45 -16.87
N GLY A 97 -14.92 15.56 -16.28
CA GLY A 97 -14.88 14.13 -16.63
C GLY A 97 -16.22 13.42 -16.41
N GLY A 98 -17.08 13.95 -15.53
CA GLY A 98 -18.43 13.44 -15.35
C GLY A 98 -19.35 13.64 -16.55
N LEU A 99 -19.08 14.66 -17.38
CA LEU A 99 -19.85 14.93 -18.59
C LEU A 99 -19.64 13.87 -19.68
N MET A 100 -18.58 13.07 -19.59
CA MET A 100 -18.30 11.99 -20.56
C MET A 100 -19.05 10.70 -20.23
N GLY A 101 -19.48 10.53 -18.97
CA GLY A 101 -20.16 9.35 -18.42
C GLY A 101 -21.62 9.64 -18.07
N LEU A 102 -22.35 10.38 -18.90
CA LEU A 102 -23.70 10.82 -18.58
C LEU A 102 -24.70 9.66 -18.71
N PRO A 103 -25.61 9.46 -17.74
CA PRO A 103 -26.60 8.40 -17.81
C PRO A 103 -27.53 8.60 -19.01
N ALA A 104 -27.90 7.49 -19.66
CA ALA A 104 -28.80 7.46 -20.82
C ALA A 104 -30.14 8.17 -20.56
N ALA A 105 -30.57 8.25 -19.29
CA ALA A 105 -31.73 9.01 -18.83
C ALA A 105 -31.70 10.52 -19.18
N LEU A 106 -30.52 11.12 -19.39
CA LEU A 106 -30.38 12.52 -19.77
C LEU A 106 -30.46 12.75 -21.29
N GLY A 107 -30.62 11.69 -22.09
CA GLY A 107 -30.75 11.77 -23.55
C GLY A 107 -29.48 12.23 -24.28
N LEU A 108 -28.34 12.29 -23.58
CA LEU A 108 -27.03 12.64 -24.13
C LEU A 108 -26.22 11.37 -24.38
N PRO A 109 -25.36 11.33 -25.41
CA PRO A 109 -24.57 10.15 -25.73
C PRO A 109 -23.56 9.87 -24.60
N ASN A 110 -23.63 8.67 -24.01
CA ASN A 110 -22.66 8.19 -23.03
C ASN A 110 -21.42 7.64 -23.78
N TRP A 111 -20.36 8.45 -23.88
CA TRP A 111 -19.20 8.12 -24.72
C TRP A 111 -18.39 6.95 -24.14
N ILE A 112 -18.40 6.82 -22.82
CA ILE A 112 -17.68 5.74 -22.11
C ILE A 112 -18.37 4.40 -22.34
N GLU A 113 -19.70 4.36 -22.25
CA GLU A 113 -20.48 3.15 -22.46
C GLU A 113 -20.38 2.63 -23.89
N GLY A 114 -20.51 3.50 -24.89
CA GLY A 114 -20.32 3.13 -26.30
C GLY A 114 -18.89 2.69 -26.64
N TRP A 115 -17.88 3.22 -25.94
CA TRP A 115 -16.50 2.75 -26.10
C TRP A 115 -16.26 1.37 -25.44
N LEU A 116 -16.96 1.08 -24.33
CA LEU A 116 -16.86 -0.18 -23.60
C LEU A 116 -17.80 -1.28 -24.12
N GLU A 117 -18.78 -0.93 -24.96
CA GLU A 117 -19.80 -1.83 -25.51
C GLU A 117 -19.22 -3.15 -26.05
N PRO A 118 -18.11 -3.18 -26.83
CA PRO A 118 -17.55 -4.44 -27.34
C PRO A 118 -17.03 -5.39 -26.25
N ILE A 119 -16.60 -4.85 -25.11
CA ILE A 119 -16.11 -5.63 -23.96
C ILE A 119 -17.29 -6.04 -23.08
N LEU A 120 -18.30 -5.17 -22.97
CA LEU A 120 -19.52 -5.42 -22.20
C LEU A 120 -20.38 -6.51 -22.85
N GLU A 121 -20.53 -6.52 -24.17
CA GLU A 121 -21.25 -7.59 -24.91
C GLU A 121 -20.62 -8.96 -24.67
N ALA A 122 -19.28 -9.03 -24.67
CA ALA A 122 -18.56 -10.26 -24.34
C ALA A 122 -18.87 -10.74 -22.90
N GLY A 123 -19.03 -9.83 -21.94
CA GLY A 123 -19.41 -10.13 -20.55
C GLY A 123 -20.90 -10.41 -20.34
N GLN A 124 -21.78 -9.77 -21.12
CA GLN A 124 -23.24 -9.93 -21.04
C GLN A 124 -23.70 -11.28 -21.59
N SER A 125 -22.99 -11.82 -22.59
CA SER A 125 -23.22 -13.18 -23.09
C SER A 125 -23.08 -14.27 -22.00
N LEU A 126 -22.34 -13.98 -20.92
CA LEU A 126 -22.14 -14.88 -19.77
C LEU A 126 -23.11 -14.64 -18.61
N THR A 127 -23.78 -13.48 -18.55
CA THR A 127 -24.54 -13.04 -17.37
C THR A 127 -26.05 -12.92 -17.58
N GLY A 128 -26.54 -13.16 -18.80
CA GLY A 128 -27.96 -13.06 -19.14
C GLY A 128 -28.42 -11.60 -19.22
N GLU A 129 -29.49 -11.35 -19.99
CA GLU A 129 -30.02 -10.01 -20.28
C GLU A 129 -30.22 -9.18 -19.00
N MET A 130 -29.28 -8.30 -18.69
CA MET A 130 -29.43 -7.27 -17.67
C MET A 130 -30.48 -6.27 -18.17
N ARG A 131 -31.73 -6.46 -17.74
CA ARG A 131 -32.83 -5.51 -17.93
C ARG A 131 -32.36 -4.11 -17.53
N HIS A 132 -32.26 -3.22 -18.51
CA HIS A 132 -32.08 -1.79 -18.24
C HIS A 132 -33.20 -1.34 -17.30
N ALA A 133 -32.83 -0.82 -16.13
CA ALA A 133 -33.74 -0.17 -15.20
C ALA A 133 -34.67 0.79 -15.96
N ALA A 134 -35.96 0.75 -15.67
CA ALA A 134 -36.90 1.72 -16.22
C ALA A 134 -36.42 3.14 -15.87
N LEU A 135 -36.60 4.11 -16.77
CA LEU A 135 -36.17 5.50 -16.57
C LEU A 135 -36.58 6.07 -15.20
N GLY A 136 -37.73 5.66 -14.66
CA GLY A 136 -38.20 6.05 -13.33
C GLY A 136 -37.38 5.47 -12.16
N THR A 137 -36.86 4.25 -12.30
CA THR A 137 -35.97 3.63 -11.30
C THR A 137 -34.57 4.23 -11.33
N GLU A 138 -34.04 4.58 -12.51
CA GLU A 138 -32.73 5.27 -12.60
C GLU A 138 -32.77 6.63 -11.90
N VAL A 139 -33.79 7.45 -12.16
CA VAL A 139 -33.94 8.77 -11.51
C VAL A 139 -34.07 8.64 -9.99
N MET A 140 -34.77 7.61 -9.50
CA MET A 140 -34.88 7.34 -8.07
C MET A 140 -33.50 7.02 -7.45
N LEU A 141 -32.68 6.23 -8.14
CA LEU A 141 -31.35 5.82 -7.67
C LEU A 141 -30.37 7.00 -7.66
N ILE A 142 -30.38 7.81 -8.72
CA ILE A 142 -29.65 9.09 -8.85
C ILE A 142 -29.99 10.03 -7.68
N LEU A 143 -31.28 10.16 -7.35
CA LEU A 143 -31.71 10.99 -6.22
C LEU A 143 -31.28 10.40 -4.88
N ALA A 144 -31.41 9.08 -4.71
CA ALA A 144 -31.02 8.40 -3.47
C ALA A 144 -29.52 8.54 -3.20
N SER A 145 -28.67 8.34 -4.21
CA SER A 145 -27.21 8.48 -4.11
C SER A 145 -26.82 9.93 -3.81
N SER A 146 -27.46 10.90 -4.47
CA SER A 146 -27.28 12.35 -4.22
C SER A 146 -27.62 12.75 -2.78
N VAL A 147 -28.78 12.31 -2.29
CA VAL A 147 -29.22 12.61 -0.92
C VAL A 147 -28.23 12.04 0.08
N ILE A 148 -27.74 10.83 -0.15
CA ILE A 148 -26.83 10.17 0.79
C ILE A 148 -25.44 10.79 0.79
N ALA A 149 -24.93 11.22 -0.35
CA ALA A 149 -23.72 12.03 -0.41
C ALA A 149 -23.88 13.31 0.43
N ILE A 150 -24.98 14.07 0.23
CA ILE A 150 -25.27 15.29 0.98
C ILE A 150 -25.42 15.00 2.49
N LEU A 151 -26.09 13.90 2.86
CA LEU A 151 -26.21 13.48 4.27
C LEU A 151 -24.86 13.17 4.90
N GLY A 152 -23.95 12.50 4.20
CA GLY A 152 -22.59 12.24 4.70
C GLY A 152 -21.79 13.52 4.91
N ILE A 153 -21.88 14.47 3.97
CA ILE A 153 -21.22 15.79 4.04
C ILE A 153 -21.76 16.59 5.23
N THR A 154 -23.09 16.70 5.33
CA THR A 154 -23.75 17.46 6.39
C THR A 154 -23.52 16.85 7.77
N ALA A 155 -23.49 15.51 7.88
CA ALA A 155 -23.14 14.81 9.11
C ALA A 155 -21.70 15.11 9.53
N ALA A 156 -20.74 15.10 8.61
CA ALA A 156 -19.35 15.46 8.91
C ALA A 156 -19.22 16.91 9.39
N TRP A 157 -19.89 17.84 8.71
CA TRP A 157 -19.92 19.25 9.12
C TRP A 157 -20.52 19.42 10.53
N TRP A 158 -21.63 18.74 10.81
CA TRP A 158 -22.28 18.82 12.11
C TRP A 158 -21.40 18.29 13.25
N VAL A 159 -20.73 17.14 13.05
CA VAL A 159 -19.86 16.53 14.05
C VAL A 159 -18.57 17.32 14.26
N TYR A 160 -17.89 17.76 13.19
CA TYR A 160 -16.54 18.33 13.31
C TYR A 160 -16.50 19.86 13.38
N VAL A 161 -17.52 20.57 12.92
CA VAL A 161 -17.59 22.04 13.00
C VAL A 161 -18.52 22.48 14.13
N LYS A 162 -19.75 21.96 14.17
CA LYS A 162 -20.77 22.46 15.10
C LYS A 162 -20.62 21.88 16.51
N ASN A 163 -20.30 20.59 16.65
CA ASN A 163 -20.19 19.96 17.96
C ASN A 163 -19.07 18.89 18.04
N PRO A 164 -17.78 19.31 18.09
CA PRO A 164 -16.63 18.40 18.12
C PRO A 164 -16.65 17.37 19.26
N GLN A 165 -17.32 17.70 20.37
CA GLN A 165 -17.45 16.82 21.53
C GLN A 165 -18.18 15.51 21.21
N ILE A 166 -19.02 15.48 20.16
CA ILE A 166 -19.70 14.25 19.72
C ILE A 166 -18.68 13.19 19.33
N ALA A 167 -17.63 13.56 18.59
CA ALA A 167 -16.58 12.62 18.17
C ALA A 167 -15.86 12.01 19.38
N GLU A 168 -15.53 12.82 20.38
CA GLU A 168 -14.87 12.37 21.61
C GLU A 168 -15.77 11.47 22.44
N ARG A 169 -17.05 11.83 22.61
CA ARG A 169 -18.03 11.02 23.36
C ARG A 169 -18.29 9.67 22.71
N VAL A 170 -18.42 9.63 21.38
CA VAL A 170 -18.63 8.38 20.64
C VAL A 170 -17.39 7.49 20.76
N ALA A 171 -16.19 8.05 20.63
CA ALA A 171 -14.94 7.31 20.82
C ALA A 171 -14.80 6.76 22.25
N ALA A 172 -15.18 7.54 23.26
CA ALA A 172 -15.15 7.09 24.65
C ALA A 172 -16.20 6.00 24.94
N LYS A 173 -17.43 6.15 24.42
CA LYS A 173 -18.52 5.19 24.62
C LYS A 173 -18.24 3.85 23.94
N TYR A 174 -17.71 3.87 22.71
CA TYR A 174 -17.41 2.67 21.92
C TYR A 174 -15.90 2.41 21.85
N HIS A 175 -15.20 2.57 22.98
CA HIS A 175 -13.74 2.49 23.03
C HIS A 175 -13.18 1.22 22.37
N SER A 176 -13.73 0.04 22.66
CA SER A 176 -13.23 -1.22 22.08
C SER A 176 -13.35 -1.27 20.56
N ALA A 177 -14.51 -0.88 20.01
CA ALA A 177 -14.72 -0.84 18.57
C ALA A 177 -13.88 0.25 17.89
N TYR A 178 -13.78 1.41 18.54
CA TYR A 178 -12.91 2.51 18.09
C TYR A 178 -11.45 2.06 18.04
N THR A 179 -10.94 1.39 19.07
CA THR A 179 -9.55 0.92 19.14
C THR A 179 -9.24 -0.11 18.05
N VAL A 180 -10.16 -1.01 17.71
CA VAL A 180 -9.98 -1.95 16.59
C VAL A 180 -9.89 -1.20 15.25
N LEU A 181 -10.80 -0.25 14.99
CA LEU A 181 -10.80 0.55 13.77
C LEU A 181 -9.57 1.47 13.69
N PHE A 182 -9.17 2.05 14.82
CA PHE A 182 -8.00 2.92 14.94
C PHE A 182 -6.71 2.16 14.63
N ASN A 183 -6.59 0.91 15.10
CA ASN A 183 -5.47 0.03 14.78
C ASN A 183 -5.69 -0.75 13.46
N LYS A 184 -6.52 -0.24 12.53
CA LYS A 184 -6.72 -0.81 11.19
C LYS A 184 -7.05 -2.32 11.20
N TYR A 185 -7.89 -2.76 12.14
CA TYR A 185 -8.25 -4.17 12.34
C TYR A 185 -7.08 -5.09 12.74
N TYR A 186 -5.95 -4.53 13.19
CA TYR A 186 -4.73 -5.24 13.54
C TYR A 186 -4.11 -6.08 12.40
N ILE A 187 -4.50 -5.81 11.15
CA ILE A 187 -4.02 -6.58 9.99
C ILE A 187 -2.52 -6.37 9.80
N ASP A 188 -2.03 -5.14 9.99
CA ASP A 188 -0.61 -4.80 9.85
C ASP A 188 0.24 -5.57 10.89
N GLU A 189 -0.23 -5.66 12.14
CA GLU A 189 0.43 -6.36 13.24
C GLU A 189 0.42 -7.86 13.05
N ILE A 190 -0.71 -8.41 12.60
CA ILE A 190 -0.84 -9.84 12.28
C ILE A 190 0.10 -10.18 11.13
N TYR A 191 0.11 -9.39 10.06
CA TYR A 191 1.01 -9.60 8.92
C TYR A 191 2.48 -9.52 9.33
N ASN A 192 2.83 -8.52 10.15
CA ASN A 192 4.19 -8.37 10.64
C ASN A 192 4.62 -9.58 11.51
N LYS A 193 3.76 -10.07 12.41
CA LYS A 193 4.08 -11.19 13.29
C LYS A 193 4.07 -12.55 12.59
N LEU A 194 3.14 -12.77 11.66
CA LEU A 194 2.98 -14.07 11.00
C LEU A 194 3.87 -14.24 9.79
N ILE A 195 4.18 -13.16 9.06
CA ILE A 195 4.89 -13.25 7.78
C ILE A 195 6.26 -12.58 7.88
N VAL A 196 6.32 -11.32 8.32
CA VAL A 196 7.56 -10.52 8.27
C VAL A 196 8.60 -11.00 9.28
N GLU A 197 8.23 -11.17 10.55
CA GLU A 197 9.15 -11.57 11.61
C GLU A 197 9.72 -12.98 11.41
N PRO A 198 8.92 -14.01 11.07
CA PRO A 198 9.44 -15.33 10.72
C PRO A 198 10.34 -15.28 9.49
N GLY A 199 9.98 -14.53 8.45
CA GLY A 199 10.83 -14.32 7.28
C GLY A 199 12.18 -13.70 7.65
N LYS A 200 12.19 -12.67 8.50
CA LYS A 200 13.43 -12.06 9.04
C LYS A 200 14.21 -13.02 9.94
N ALA A 201 13.54 -13.87 10.71
CA ALA A 201 14.20 -14.86 11.57
C ALA A 201 14.89 -15.92 10.71
N LEU A 202 14.22 -16.44 9.68
CA LEU A 202 14.80 -17.34 8.69
C LEU A 202 15.99 -16.70 7.96
N GLY A 203 15.84 -15.47 7.48
CA GLY A 203 16.95 -14.75 6.85
C GLY A 203 18.16 -14.60 7.77
N ARG A 204 17.93 -14.27 9.06
CA ARG A 204 19.00 -14.20 10.07
C ARG A 204 19.61 -15.56 10.38
N PHE A 205 18.84 -16.64 10.32
CA PHE A 205 19.33 -18.01 10.47
C PHE A 205 20.28 -18.36 9.32
N PHE A 206 19.86 -18.17 8.07
CA PHE A 206 20.69 -18.43 6.90
C PHE A 206 21.99 -17.63 6.92
N TYR A 207 21.91 -16.33 7.24
CA TYR A 207 23.11 -15.49 7.36
C TYR A 207 24.07 -15.97 8.47
N ARG A 208 23.57 -16.29 9.67
CA ARG A 208 24.46 -16.65 10.78
C ARG A 208 25.02 -18.06 10.65
N VAL A 209 24.18 -19.02 10.26
CA VAL A 209 24.52 -20.43 10.30
C VAL A 209 25.19 -20.87 9.01
N ILE A 210 24.63 -20.49 7.85
CA ILE A 210 25.21 -20.91 6.57
C ILE A 210 26.33 -19.97 6.18
N ASP A 211 26.06 -18.68 6.07
CA ASP A 211 27.05 -17.75 5.52
C ASP A 211 28.23 -17.58 6.48
N LYS A 212 27.99 -17.03 7.68
CA LYS A 212 29.07 -16.71 8.60
C LYS A 212 29.73 -17.95 9.24
N ALA A 213 28.94 -18.85 9.82
CA ALA A 213 29.51 -19.97 10.58
C ALA A 213 30.02 -21.10 9.67
N PHE A 214 29.34 -21.43 8.58
CA PHE A 214 29.74 -22.54 7.73
C PHE A 214 30.70 -22.10 6.61
N ILE A 215 30.36 -21.05 5.85
CA ILE A 215 31.21 -20.61 4.74
C ILE A 215 32.45 -19.88 5.28
N ASP A 216 32.28 -18.78 6.02
CA ASP A 216 33.43 -17.99 6.46
C ASP A 216 34.28 -18.73 7.51
N ASP A 217 33.69 -19.12 8.65
CA ASP A 217 34.46 -19.64 9.78
C ASP A 217 35.03 -21.06 9.53
N VAL A 218 34.23 -21.96 8.91
CA VAL A 218 34.63 -23.37 8.71
C VAL A 218 35.33 -23.58 7.38
N MET A 219 34.75 -23.15 6.26
CA MET A 219 35.38 -23.40 4.96
C MET A 219 36.58 -22.49 4.75
N VAL A 220 36.40 -21.16 4.81
CA VAL A 220 37.47 -20.21 4.45
C VAL A 220 38.55 -20.14 5.54
N ASP A 221 38.17 -19.77 6.76
CA ASP A 221 39.10 -19.60 7.88
C ASP A 221 39.66 -20.94 8.37
N GLY A 222 38.87 -22.01 8.29
CA GLY A 222 39.34 -23.36 8.60
C GLY A 222 40.44 -23.80 7.64
N LEU A 223 40.26 -23.63 6.33
CA LEU A 223 41.31 -23.92 5.34
C LEU A 223 42.55 -23.05 5.56
N ALA A 224 42.37 -21.77 5.87
CA ALA A 224 43.48 -20.87 6.18
C ALA A 224 44.27 -21.36 7.41
N LYS A 225 43.59 -21.77 8.49
CA LYS A 225 44.21 -22.31 9.71
C LYS A 225 44.96 -23.61 9.45
N VAL A 226 44.38 -24.53 8.68
CA VAL A 226 45.05 -25.80 8.31
C VAL A 226 46.31 -25.51 7.50
N THR A 227 46.23 -24.63 6.51
CA THR A 227 47.37 -24.26 5.66
C THR A 227 48.46 -23.57 6.48
N LYS A 228 48.10 -22.63 7.36
CA LYS A 228 49.04 -21.94 8.25
C LYS A 228 49.67 -22.88 9.27
N GLY A 229 48.90 -23.83 9.83
CA GLY A 229 49.40 -24.85 10.75
C GLY A 229 50.38 -25.81 10.08
N PHE A 230 50.10 -26.22 8.85
CA PHE A 230 51.02 -27.02 8.05
C PHE A 230 52.31 -26.25 7.76
N GLY A 231 52.20 -24.98 7.33
CA GLY A 231 53.35 -24.12 7.10
C GLY A 231 54.21 -23.91 8.37
N ALA A 232 53.58 -23.69 9.52
CA ALA A 232 54.27 -23.57 10.80
C ALA A 232 55.03 -24.85 11.16
N THR A 233 54.40 -26.02 10.96
CA THR A 233 55.03 -27.33 11.23
C THR A 233 56.24 -27.56 10.33
N VAL A 234 56.12 -27.30 9.02
CA VAL A 234 57.23 -27.42 8.05
C VAL A 234 58.34 -26.42 8.35
N SER A 235 57.99 -25.18 8.71
CA SER A 235 58.98 -24.16 9.08
C SER A 235 59.78 -24.53 10.32
N GLY A 236 59.16 -25.25 11.28
CA GLY A 236 59.84 -25.72 12.49
C GLY A 236 60.93 -26.77 12.22
N TRP A 237 60.94 -27.43 11.06
CA TRP A 237 62.00 -28.38 10.69
C TRP A 237 63.31 -27.65 10.31
N GLN A 238 63.24 -26.35 10.02
CA GLN A 238 64.40 -25.51 9.71
C GLN A 238 64.99 -24.92 11.01
N SER A 239 65.76 -25.74 11.73
CA SER A 239 66.34 -25.36 13.04
C SER A 239 67.56 -24.43 12.98
N GLY A 240 68.13 -24.16 11.79
CA GLY A 240 69.35 -23.36 11.64
C GLY A 240 70.64 -24.04 12.12
N TYR A 241 70.54 -25.24 12.71
CA TYR A 241 71.69 -26.03 13.17
C TYR A 241 72.24 -26.90 12.04
N ILE A 242 73.48 -26.63 11.59
CA ILE A 242 74.12 -27.30 10.44
C ILE A 242 74.11 -28.83 10.57
N GLY A 243 74.28 -29.36 11.79
CA GLY A 243 74.28 -30.81 12.02
C GLY A 243 72.97 -31.51 11.64
N ASN A 244 71.82 -30.86 11.83
CA ASN A 244 70.51 -31.43 11.48
C ASN A 244 70.33 -31.54 9.96
N TYR A 245 70.89 -30.60 9.19
CA TYR A 245 70.87 -30.66 7.72
C TYR A 245 71.74 -31.79 7.19
N VAL A 246 72.95 -31.95 7.74
CA VAL A 246 73.87 -33.04 7.33
C VAL A 246 73.23 -34.40 7.61
N MET A 247 72.61 -34.57 8.78
CA MET A 247 71.90 -35.81 9.13
C MET A 247 70.69 -36.05 8.21
N GLY A 248 69.95 -35.00 7.86
CA GLY A 248 68.85 -35.07 6.88
C GLY A 248 69.31 -35.53 5.49
N ILE A 249 70.42 -34.99 4.98
CA ILE A 249 71.00 -35.39 3.68
C ILE A 249 71.46 -36.85 3.74
N PHE A 250 72.14 -37.27 4.82
CA PHE A 250 72.60 -38.65 4.98
C PHE A 250 71.42 -39.63 4.98
N VAL A 251 70.40 -39.39 5.81
CA VAL A 251 69.19 -40.22 5.87
C VAL A 251 68.47 -40.24 4.53
N GLY A 252 68.30 -39.08 3.87
CA GLY A 252 67.66 -39.00 2.56
C GLY A 252 68.41 -39.81 1.49
N SER A 253 69.74 -39.76 1.50
CA SER A 253 70.59 -40.52 0.57
C SER A 253 70.43 -42.03 0.76
N VAL A 254 70.46 -42.49 2.02
CA VAL A 254 70.25 -43.91 2.36
C VAL A 254 68.87 -44.38 1.91
N VAL A 255 67.82 -43.59 2.19
CA VAL A 255 66.44 -43.93 1.79
C VAL A 255 66.31 -44.04 0.27
N ILE A 256 66.91 -43.12 -0.50
CA ILE A 256 66.87 -43.17 -1.97
C ILE A 256 67.59 -44.42 -2.48
N VAL A 257 68.78 -44.74 -1.97
CA VAL A 257 69.54 -45.92 -2.38
C VAL A 257 68.78 -47.20 -2.04
N VAL A 258 68.20 -47.29 -0.84
CA VAL A 258 67.38 -48.44 -0.42
C VAL A 258 66.13 -48.57 -1.29
N TYR A 259 65.45 -47.47 -1.59
CA TYR A 259 64.29 -47.48 -2.49
C TYR A 259 64.67 -47.98 -3.89
N PHE A 260 65.80 -47.54 -4.43
CA PHE A 260 66.31 -48.02 -5.71
C PHE A 260 66.77 -49.48 -5.69
N PHE A 261 67.22 -50.00 -4.55
CA PHE A 261 67.57 -51.42 -4.38
C PHE A 261 66.34 -52.32 -4.21
N LEU A 262 65.25 -51.79 -3.67
CA LEU A 262 63.99 -52.51 -3.43
C LEU A 262 63.02 -52.45 -4.62
N ARG A 263 63.33 -51.64 -5.64
CA ARG A 263 62.56 -51.48 -6.88
C ARG A 263 63.28 -52.14 -8.04
#